data_AF-A0A972R8Z2-F1
#
_entry.id   AF-A0A972R8Z2-F1
#
_cell.length_a   1.000
_cell.length_b   1.000
_cell.length_c   1.000
_cell.angle_alpha   90.00
_cell.angle_beta   90.00
_cell.angle_gamma   90.00
#
_symmetry.space_group_name_H-M   'P 1'
#
loop_
_entity.id
_entity.type
_entity.pdbx_description
1 polymer ?
#
loop_
_entity_poly.entity_id
_entity_poly.type
_entity_poly.pdbx_seq_one_letter_code
_entity_poly.pdbx_strand_id
1 'polypeptide(L)'
;MNSKDKEIAGQIAKLDILINEKANIDLLYKRADLYLKTGENGKAINDYYKILKLDENQEFAKTKIEFLKTILRYNNTDIYASPNTNFDPWLE
;
A
#
# COMPACT_ATOMS: atom_id res chain seq x y z
N MET A 1 -12.71 -6.10 16.17
CA MET A 1 -11.31 -5.71 15.87
C MET A 1 -10.39 -6.63 16.66
N ASN A 2 -9.48 -7.35 16.01
CA ASN A 2 -8.63 -8.33 16.69
C ASN A 2 -7.63 -7.59 17.60
N SER A 3 -7.13 -8.26 18.65
CA SER A 3 -6.17 -7.66 19.60
C SER A 3 -4.92 -7.13 18.88
N LYS A 4 -4.45 -7.87 17.87
CA LYS A 4 -3.33 -7.48 17.00
C LYS A 4 -3.59 -6.24 16.16
N ASP A 5 -4.79 -6.08 15.59
CA ASP A 5 -5.11 -4.91 14.75
C ASP A 5 -5.13 -3.64 15.59
N LYS A 6 -5.62 -3.74 16.83
CA LYS A 6 -5.61 -2.64 17.80
C LYS A 6 -4.19 -2.26 18.21
N GLU A 7 -3.32 -3.24 18.38
CA GLU A 7 -1.91 -3.02 18.64
C GLU A 7 -1.23 -2.31 17.46
N ILE A 8 -1.45 -2.77 16.23
CA ILE A 8 -0.90 -2.16 15.01
C ILE A 8 -1.37 -0.70 14.87
N ALA A 9 -2.65 -0.42 15.10
CA ALA A 9 -3.18 0.94 15.08
C ALA A 9 -2.48 1.85 16.10
N GLY A 10 -2.22 1.33 17.31
CA GLY A 10 -1.45 2.06 18.32
C GLY A 10 0.01 2.30 17.93
N GLN A 11 0.64 1.36 17.23
CA GLN A 11 2.00 1.52 16.71
C GLN A 11 2.06 2.57 15.59
N ILE A 12 1.10 2.57 14.66
CA ILE A 12 0.99 3.56 13.59
C ILE A 12 0.85 4.97 14.19
N ALA A 13 -0.03 5.15 15.19
CA ALA A 13 -0.21 6.45 15.84
C ALA A 13 1.08 6.99 16.50
N LYS A 14 1.88 6.11 17.11
CA LYS A 14 3.20 6.49 17.65
C LYS A 14 4.17 6.90 16.54
N LEU A 15 4.20 6.15 15.44
CA LEU A 15 5.05 6.48 14.29
C LEU A 15 4.64 7.80 13.63
N ASP A 16 3.35 8.13 13.59
CA ASP A 16 2.88 9.40 13.04
C ASP A 16 3.43 10.61 13.80
N ILE A 17 3.46 10.54 15.13
CA ILE A 17 4.06 11.57 15.98
C ILE A 17 5.56 11.70 15.67
N LEU A 18 6.29 10.59 15.69
CA LEU A 18 7.74 10.59 15.44
C LEU A 18 8.11 11.10 14.04
N ILE A 19 7.32 10.75 13.03
CA ILE A 19 7.54 11.19 11.65
C ILE A 19 7.27 12.70 11.50
N ASN A 20 6.25 13.22 12.21
CA ASN A 20 5.96 14.65 12.21
C ASN A 20 7.06 15.47 12.91
N GLU A 21 7.69 14.91 13.95
CA GLU A 21 8.83 15.54 14.62
C GLU A 21 10.10 15.47 13.75
N LYS A 22 10.44 14.29 13.25
CA LYS A 22 11.61 14.06 12.39
C LYS A 22 11.41 12.84 11.50
N ALA A 23 10.95 13.10 10.29
CA ALA A 23 10.87 12.06 9.27
C ALA A 23 12.27 11.51 8.96
N ASN A 24 12.40 10.19 9.00
CA ASN A 24 13.57 9.47 8.52
C ASN A 24 13.11 8.21 7.78
N ILE A 25 14.05 7.64 7.01
CA ILE A 25 13.78 6.50 6.13
C ILE A 25 13.29 5.28 6.93
N ASP A 26 13.91 4.99 8.08
CA ASP A 26 13.56 3.83 8.91
C ASP A 26 12.13 3.90 9.48
N LEU A 27 11.71 5.07 9.95
CA LEU A 27 10.36 5.28 10.48
C LEU A 27 9.31 5.13 9.38
N LEU A 28 9.60 5.66 8.19
CA LEU A 28 8.72 5.52 7.03
C LEU A 28 8.62 4.06 6.59
N TYR A 29 9.72 3.30 6.59
CA TYR A 29 9.68 1.87 6.30
C TYR A 29 8.87 1.08 7.31
N LYS A 30 9.05 1.36 8.61
CA LYS A 30 8.27 0.72 9.67
C LYS A 30 6.78 0.99 9.53
N ARG A 31 6.39 2.23 9.21
CA ARG A 31 4.97 2.57 9.01
C ARG A 31 4.41 1.92 7.74
N ALA A 32 5.17 1.90 6.65
CA ALA A 32 4.79 1.20 5.43
C ALA A 32 4.54 -0.30 5.69
N ASP A 33 5.43 -0.98 6.43
CA ASP A 33 5.26 -2.41 6.78
C ASP A 33 3.98 -2.66 7.60
N LEU A 34 3.66 -1.78 8.56
CA LEU A 34 2.41 -1.88 9.30
C LEU A 34 1.19 -1.69 8.40
N TYR A 35 1.23 -0.73 7.46
CA TYR A 35 0.15 -0.56 6.48
C TYR A 35 0.00 -1.77 5.55
N LEU A 36 1.09 -2.44 5.17
CA LEU A 36 1.01 -3.68 4.40
C LEU A 36 0.33 -4.80 5.18
N LYS A 37 0.65 -4.94 6.48
CA LYS A 37 0.02 -5.93 7.36
C LYS A 37 -1.48 -5.71 7.53
N THR A 38 -1.95 -4.47 7.42
CA THR A 38 -3.38 -4.13 7.50
C THR A 38 -4.06 -4.04 6.14
N GLY A 39 -3.36 -4.36 5.04
CA GLY A 39 -3.89 -4.30 3.67
C GLY A 39 -4.05 -2.88 3.11
N GLU A 40 -3.55 -1.86 3.82
CA GLU A 40 -3.60 -0.46 3.42
C GLU A 40 -2.49 -0.11 2.41
N ASN A 41 -2.45 -0.85 1.30
CA ASN A 41 -1.40 -0.77 0.28
C ASN A 41 -1.19 0.66 -0.27
N GLY A 42 -2.27 1.44 -0.43
CA GLY A 42 -2.19 2.84 -0.86
C GLY A 42 -1.43 3.73 0.12
N LYS A 43 -1.63 3.55 1.42
CA LYS A 43 -0.89 4.30 2.46
C LYS A 43 0.58 3.87 2.50
N ALA A 44 0.86 2.58 2.37
CA ALA A 44 2.24 2.08 2.27
C ALA A 44 2.99 2.69 1.07
N ILE A 45 2.35 2.79 -0.10
CA ILE A 45 2.92 3.44 -1.30
C ILE A 45 3.30 4.90 -1.00
N ASN A 46 2.43 5.65 -0.30
CA ASN A 46 2.73 7.05 0.05
C ASN A 46 3.97 7.16 0.94
N ASP A 47 4.20 6.22 1.84
CA ASP A 47 5.39 6.18 2.68
C ASP A 47 6.65 5.87 1.87
N TYR A 48 6.60 4.93 0.93
CA TYR A 48 7.72 4.68 0.02
C TYR A 48 8.03 5.89 -0.86
N TYR A 49 7.03 6.65 -1.32
CA TYR A 49 7.29 7.90 -2.02
C TYR A 49 7.96 8.95 -1.14
N LYS A 50 7.60 9.05 0.15
CA LYS A 50 8.31 9.93 1.09
C LYS A 50 9.76 9.51 1.28
N ILE A 51 10.05 8.20 1.29
CA ILE A 51 11.42 7.69 1.34
C ILE A 51 12.22 8.15 0.12
N LEU A 52 11.64 8.02 -1.09
CA LEU A 52 12.29 8.48 -2.32
C LEU A 52 12.49 9.99 -2.39
N LYS A 53 11.72 10.78 -1.64
CA LYS A 53 11.95 12.22 -1.49
C LYS A 53 13.12 12.55 -0.57
N LEU A 54 13.42 11.68 0.40
CA LEU A 54 14.57 11.83 1.29
C LEU A 54 15.85 11.29 0.65
N ASP A 55 15.73 10.18 -0.09
CA ASP A 55 16.82 9.54 -0.80
C ASP A 55 16.28 8.85 -2.06
N GLU A 56 16.53 9.48 -3.21
CA GLU A 56 16.07 9.01 -4.52
C GLU A 56 16.74 7.70 -4.98
N ASN A 57 17.85 7.32 -4.34
CA ASN A 57 18.61 6.12 -4.68
C ASN A 57 18.12 4.88 -3.91
N GLN A 58 17.02 4.99 -3.17
CA GLN A 58 16.39 3.88 -2.46
C GLN A 58 15.69 2.92 -3.43
N GLU A 59 16.46 2.03 -4.05
CA GLU A 59 15.97 1.04 -5.03
C GLU A 59 14.89 0.12 -4.43
N PHE A 60 15.01 -0.20 -3.13
CA PHE A 60 14.02 -0.99 -2.42
C PHE A 60 12.65 -0.29 -2.37
N ALA A 61 12.61 1.03 -2.15
CA ALA A 61 11.37 1.78 -2.15
C ALA A 61 10.72 1.81 -3.55
N LYS A 62 11.52 1.98 -4.62
CA LYS A 62 11.02 1.89 -6.02
C LYS A 62 10.39 0.53 -6.31
N THR A 63 11.11 -0.54 -5.99
CA THR A 63 10.64 -1.92 -6.18
C THR A 63 9.34 -2.18 -5.43
N LYS A 64 9.23 -1.71 -4.18
CA LYS A 64 8.00 -1.86 -3.39
C LYS A 64 6.81 -1.10 -3.98
N ILE A 65 7.02 0.11 -4.48
CA ILE A 65 5.97 0.89 -5.15
C ILE A 65 5.43 0.14 -6.37
N GLU A 66 6.30 -0.36 -7.24
CA GLU A 66 5.88 -1.07 -8.46
C GLU A 66 5.18 -2.39 -8.16
N PHE A 67 5.66 -3.13 -7.15
CA PHE A 67 4.99 -4.33 -6.66
C PHE A 67 3.57 -4.04 -6.15
N LEU A 68 3.41 -3.03 -5.29
CA LEU A 68 2.11 -2.67 -4.71
C LEU A 68 1.14 -2.11 -5.75
N LYS A 69 1.63 -1.31 -6.71
CA LYS A 69 0.83 -0.86 -7.86
C LYS A 69 0.31 -2.03 -8.68
N THR A 70 1.13 -3.07 -8.87
CA THR A 70 0.72 -4.26 -9.61
C THR A 70 -0.42 -4.99 -8.89
N ILE A 71 -0.32 -5.16 -7.57
CA ILE A 71 -1.40 -5.73 -6.75
C ILE A 71 -2.69 -4.91 -6.89
N LEU A 72 -2.60 -3.59 -6.75
CA LEU A 72 -3.77 -2.71 -6.85
C LEU A 72 -4.40 -2.74 -8.25
N ARG A 73 -3.59 -2.80 -9.31
CA ARG A 73 -4.07 -2.94 -10.69
C ARG A 73 -4.80 -4.26 -10.89
N TYR A 74 -4.23 -5.36 -10.41
CA TYR A 74 -4.83 -6.69 -10.53
C TYR A 74 -6.18 -6.78 -9.81
N ASN A 75 -6.24 -6.31 -8.56
CA ASN A 75 -7.49 -6.27 -7.79
C ASN A 75 -8.59 -5.43 -8.50
N ASN A 76 -8.20 -4.35 -9.18
CA ASN A 76 -9.13 -3.52 -9.94
C ASN A 76 -9.54 -4.16 -11.29
N THR A 77 -8.74 -5.06 -11.87
CA THR A 77 -9.11 -5.74 -13.11
C THR A 77 -10.04 -6.94 -12.88
N ASP A 78 -9.96 -7.60 -11.72
CA ASP A 78 -10.82 -8.76 -11.40
C ASP A 78 -12.31 -8.41 -11.32
N ILE A 79 -12.66 -7.16 -11.01
CA ILE A 79 -14.06 -6.70 -10.98
C ILE A 79 -14.66 -6.44 -12.38
N TYR A 80 -13.82 -6.29 -13.41
CA TYR A 80 -14.26 -6.09 -14.80
C TYR A 80 -14.00 -7.31 -15.71
N ALA A 81 -13.37 -8.37 -15.17
CA ALA A 81 -13.07 -9.60 -15.91
C ALA A 81 -14.22 -10.63 -15.93
N SER A 82 -15.42 -10.23 -15.51
CA SER A 82 -16.65 -10.88 -15.96
C SER A 82 -17.13 -10.11 -17.18
N PRO A 83 -16.67 -10.41 -18.43
CA PRO A 83 -17.47 -10.01 -19.56
C PRO A 83 -18.83 -10.64 -19.29
N ASN A 84 -19.86 -9.82 -19.27
CA ASN A 84 -21.22 -10.30 -19.37
C ASN A 84 -21.33 -11.09 -20.68
N THR A 85 -20.99 -12.38 -20.66
CA THR A 85 -21.06 -13.29 -21.81
C THR A 85 -22.51 -13.61 -22.19
N ASN A 86 -23.50 -12.93 -21.59
CA ASN A 86 -24.92 -13.23 -21.73
C ASN A 86 -25.68 -12.25 -22.65
N PHE A 87 -24.98 -11.39 -23.40
CA PHE A 87 -25.58 -10.57 -24.47
C PHE A 87 -24.64 -10.50 -25.67
N ASP A 88 -24.28 -11.67 -26.21
CA ASP A 88 -23.79 -11.74 -27.59
C ASP A 88 -25.04 -11.87 -28.50
N PRO A 89 -25.46 -10.81 -29.21
CA PRO A 89 -26.62 -10.85 -30.11
C PRO A 89 -26.37 -11.65 -31.40
N TRP A 90 -25.27 -12.40 -31.47
CA TRP A 90 -24.91 -13.32 -32.56
C TRP A 90 -25.03 -14.81 -32.20
N LEU A 91 -25.77 -15.14 -31.15
CA LEU A 91 -26.29 -16.49 -30.91
C LEU A 91 -27.83 -16.41 -30.86
N GLU A 92 -28.41 -16.78 -32.01
CA GLU A 92 -29.83 -16.84 -32.42
C GLU A 92 -30.45 -15.58 -33.02
#